data_AF-A0A9N7NAQ7-F1
#
_entry.id   AF-A0A9N7NAQ7-F1
#
_cell.length_a   1.000
_cell.length_b   1.000
_cell.length_c   1.000
_cell.angle_alpha   90.00
_cell.angle_beta   90.00
_cell.angle_gamma   90.00
#
_symmetry.space_group_name_H-M   'P 1'
#
loop_
_entity.id
_entity.type
_entity.pdbx_description
1 polymer ?
#
loop_
_entity_poly.entity_id
_entity_poly.type
_entity_poly.pdbx_seq_one_letter_code
_entity_poly.pdbx_strand_id
1 'polypeptide(L)' 'GFSGMNRFNQSTWSKVQCEMILAFLSFADYYRPKYFLLENVRNFVSFNQGQTFRLTLASLLEMGYQ' A
#
# COMPACT_ATOMS: atom_id res chain seq x y z
N GLY A 1 -8.56 5.29 5.23
CA GLY A 1 -7.76 5.92 4.15
C GLY A 1 -6.54 6.63 4.70
N PHE A 2 -5.54 6.88 3.85
CA PHE A 2 -4.18 7.31 4.24
C PHE A 2 -4.03 8.80 4.60
N SER A 3 -5.06 9.62 4.41
CA SER A 3 -5.06 11.03 4.81
C SER A 3 -5.40 11.19 6.30
N GLY A 4 -4.62 12.02 7.01
CA GLY A 4 -4.82 12.33 8.43
C GLY A 4 -6.15 13.05 8.74
N MET A 5 -6.77 13.67 7.73
CA MET A 5 -8.06 14.36 7.84
C MET A 5 -9.27 13.43 7.64
N ASN A 6 -9.07 12.12 7.53
CA ASN A 6 -10.19 11.19 7.43
C ASN A 6 -10.99 11.15 8.74
N ARG A 7 -12.19 11.74 8.71
CA ARG A 7 -13.16 11.79 9.83
C ARG A 7 -13.48 10.41 10.44
N PHE A 8 -13.31 9.32 9.68
CA PHE A 8 -13.59 7.94 10.09
C PHE A 8 -12.42 6.98 9.84
N ASN A 9 -11.18 7.40 10.15
CA ASN A 9 -9.95 6.64 9.85
C ASN A 9 -9.86 5.23 10.47
N GLN A 10 -10.62 4.92 11.52
CA GLN A 10 -10.69 3.60 12.16
C GLN A 10 -11.87 2.73 11.72
N SER A 11 -12.78 3.28 10.91
CA SER A 11 -13.93 2.51 10.39
C SER A 11 -13.46 1.35 9.52
N THR A 12 -14.23 0.27 9.50
CA THR A 12 -14.00 -0.91 8.66
C THR A 12 -13.84 -0.52 7.20
N TRP A 13 -14.64 0.44 6.71
CA TRP A 13 -14.54 1.00 5.37
C TRP A 13 -13.20 1.67 5.08
N SER A 14 -12.65 2.40 6.07
CA SER A 14 -11.32 3.00 5.94
C SER A 14 -10.20 1.97 5.88
N LYS A 15 -10.38 0.79 6.49
CA LYS A 15 -9.44 -0.34 6.43
C LYS A 15 -9.51 -1.04 5.07
N VAL A 16 -10.72 -1.30 4.55
CA VAL A 16 -10.94 -1.87 3.22
C VAL A 16 -10.31 -1.02 2.11
N GLN A 17 -10.39 0.32 2.21
CA GLN A 17 -9.70 1.18 1.24
C GLN A 17 -8.17 1.10 1.31
N CYS A 18 -7.61 0.76 2.48
CA CYS A 18 -6.18 0.52 2.60
C CYS A 18 -5.77 -0.86 2.04
N GLU A 19 -6.70 -1.82 2.00
CA GLU A 19 -6.49 -3.15 1.40
C GLU A 19 -6.36 -3.12 -0.13
N MET A 20 -6.79 -2.04 -0.81
CA MET A 20 -6.57 -1.91 -2.25
C MET A 20 -5.08 -1.93 -2.63
N ILE A 21 -4.17 -1.53 -1.73
CA ILE A 21 -2.73 -1.68 -1.94
C ILE A 21 -2.33 -3.15 -2.02
N LEU A 22 -2.94 -4.01 -1.20
CA LEU A 22 -2.72 -5.46 -1.27
C LEU A 22 -3.19 -6.02 -2.60
N ALA A 23 -4.37 -5.61 -3.08
CA ALA A 23 -4.88 -6.04 -4.39
C ALA A 23 -3.95 -5.62 -5.53
N PHE A 24 -3.35 -4.42 -5.45
CA PHE A 24 -2.40 -3.95 -6.46
C PHE A 24 -1.05 -4.67 -6.39
N LEU A 25 -0.58 -5.03 -5.20
CA LEU A 25 0.57 -5.91 -5.02
C LEU A 25 0.29 -7.33 -5.55
N SER A 26 -0.91 -7.87 -5.34
CA SER A 26 -1.32 -9.16 -5.91
C SER A 26 -1.31 -9.15 -7.44
N PHE A 27 -1.68 -8.02 -8.04
CA PHE A 27 -1.58 -7.84 -9.49
C PHE A 27 -0.12 -7.86 -9.96
N ALA A 28 0.78 -7.19 -9.23
CA ALA A 28 2.21 -7.22 -9.52
C ALA A 28 2.81 -8.63 -9.37
N ASP A 29 2.39 -9.37 -8.35
CA ASP A 29 2.85 -10.74 -8.12
C ASP A 29 2.40 -11.70 -9.23
N TYR A 30 1.15 -11.56 -9.69
CA TYR A 30 0.57 -12.42 -10.72
C TYR A 30 1.15 -12.14 -12.12
N TYR A 31 1.21 -10.87 -12.52
CA TYR A 31 1.63 -10.49 -13.88
C TYR A 31 3.14 -10.30 -14.02
N ARG A 32 3.87 -10.14 -12.92
CA ARG A 32 5.32 -9.87 -12.87
C ARG A 32 5.77 -8.86 -13.95
N PRO A 33 5.19 -7.64 -14.00
CA PRO A 33 5.61 -6.62 -14.95
C PRO A 33 7.09 -6.25 -14.76
N LYS A 34 7.77 -5.78 -15.81
CA LYS A 34 9.18 -5.35 -15.71
C LYS A 34 9.37 -4.11 -14.83
N TYR A 35 8.36 -3.25 -14.77
CA TYR A 35 8.37 -2.02 -14.00
C TYR A 35 7.05 -1.90 -13.24
N PHE A 36 7.12 -1.43 -12.00
CA PHE A 36 5.98 -1.23 -11.14
C PHE A 36 6.01 0.19 -10.58
N LEU A 37 4.89 0.91 -10.67
CA LEU A 37 4.74 2.27 -10.17
C LEU A 37 3.50 2.33 -9.28
N LEU A 38 3.70 2.69 -8.01
CA LEU A 38 2.62 2.93 -7.06
C LEU A 38 2.61 4.41 -6.68
N GLU A 39 1.65 5.15 -7.23
CA GLU A 39 1.39 6.54 -6.86
C GLU A 39 0.48 6.58 -5.62
N ASN A 40 0.84 7.38 -4.63
CA ASN A 40 0.05 7.56 -3.41
C ASN A 40 0.36 8.91 -2.74
N VAL A 41 -0.52 9.33 -1.83
CA VAL A 41 -0.32 10.58 -1.08
C VAL A 41 0.92 10.50 -0.20
N ARG A 42 1.60 11.65 0.03
CA ARG A 42 2.81 11.74 0.88
C ARG A 42 2.65 11.07 2.25
N ASN A 43 1.44 11.16 2.82
CA ASN A 43 1.13 10.62 4.13
C ASN A 43 1.09 9.09 4.19
N PHE A 44 1.19 8.41 3.05
CA PHE A 44 1.32 6.95 2.97
C PHE A 44 2.58 6.44 3.66
N VAL A 45 3.70 7.15 3.53
CA VAL A 45 4.99 6.77 4.12
C VAL A 45 4.95 6.82 5.65
N SER A 46 4.17 7.75 6.22
CA SER A 46 3.99 7.92 7.68
C SER A 46 2.78 7.16 8.23
N PHE A 47 1.93 6.60 7.36
CA PHE A 47 0.69 5.94 7.77
C PHE A 47 0.98 4.68 8.60
N ASN A 48 0.27 4.53 9.72
CA ASN A 48 0.43 3.42 10.66
C ASN A 48 1.91 3.25 11.09
N GLN A 49 2.56 4.35 11.49
CA GLN A 49 3.98 4.40 11.86
C GLN A 49 4.92 3.92 10.73
N GLY A 50 4.49 4.03 9.47
CA GLY A 50 5.22 3.55 8.30
C GLY A 50 5.23 2.04 8.12
N GLN A 51 4.49 1.28 8.95
CA GLN A 51 4.41 -0.18 8.84
C GLN A 51 3.85 -0.62 7.48
N THR A 52 2.82 0.06 6.99
CA THR A 52 2.18 -0.28 5.70
C THR A 52 3.14 -0.08 4.53
N PHE A 53 3.91 1.01 4.56
CA PHE A 53 4.93 1.28 3.56
C PHE A 53 6.06 0.25 3.60
N ARG A 54 6.54 -0.10 4.80
CA ARG A 54 7.56 -1.15 4.99
C ARG A 54 7.10 -2.51 4.49
N LEU A 55 5.85 -2.91 4.76
CA LEU A 55 5.27 -4.16 4.27
C LEU A 55 5.16 -4.15 2.74
N THR A 56 4.72 -3.03 2.15
CA THR A 56 4.62 -2.89 0.68
C THR A 56 5.99 -3.07 0.01
N LEU A 57 7.03 -2.42 0.55
CA LEU A 57 8.40 -2.59 0.06
C LEU A 57 8.93 -4.00 0.28
N ALA A 58 8.69 -4.60 1.45
CA ALA A 58 9.11 -5.96 1.73
C ALA A 58 8.49 -6.96 0.74
N SER A 59 7.19 -6.83 0.43
CA SER A 59 6.52 -7.66 -0.57
C SER A 59 7.11 -7.48 -1.98
N LEU A 60 7.44 -6.24 -2.38
CA LEU A 60 8.10 -6.00 -3.68
C LEU A 60 9.51 -6.61 -3.74
N LEU A 61 10.29 -6.51 -2.66
CA LEU A 61 11.61 -7.13 -2.55
C LEU A 61 11.51 -8.66 -2.58
N GLU A 62 10.52 -9.25 -1.92
CA GLU A 62 10.24 -10.69 -1.95
C GLU A 62 9.83 -11.16 -3.35
N MET A 63 9.12 -10.32 -4.10
CA MET A 63 8.83 -10.52 -5.52
C MET A 63 10.07 -10.30 -6.43
N GLY A 64 11.22 -9.87 -5.90
CA GLY A 64 12.44 -9.67 -6.67
C GLY A 64 12.48 -8.38 -7.48
N TYR A 65 11.65 -7.38 -7.13
CA TYR A 65 11.77 -6.02 -7.66
C TYR A 65 12.95 -5.28 -7.02
N GLN A 66 13.61 -4.42 -7.80
CA GLN A 66 14.83 -3.68 -7.46
C GLN A 66 14.57 -2.23 -7.07
#